data_AF-A0A812SEM3-F1
#
_entry.id   AF-A0A812SEM3-F1
#
_cell.length_a   1.000
_cell.length_b   1.000
_cell.length_c   1.000
_cell.angle_alpha   90.00
_cell.angle_beta   90.00
_cell.angle_gamma   90.00
#
_symmetry.space_group_name_H-M   'P 1'
#
loop_
_entity.id
_entity.type
_entity.pdbx_description
1 polymer ?
#
loop_
_entity_poly.entity_id
_entity_poly.type
_entity_poly.pdbx_seq_one_letter_code
_entity_poly.pdbx_strand_id
1 'polypeptide(L)'
;MAQADGAWFTKRAADFVPAAAKPEGGKKRVSNQSRIEPPANPHPVENTLLVLPKLAVQELKIEPNMSDKGDETKTLWFGRVWELRELLRVQNDEHLTRTNADKSMSELQLKEAEKKALDALLHAKEYRNILTKMAARFKGVVARRKNSLCVLDRLKNAYLKGTVVYAHGSGGCSWDNLRFGRMFARMGMLFICPDGFAYPKHTDLGKLRHKDVQPIKQATDDVDYWSPDLVYASGADGENTYSTKADSVLQDADKFRELYERCYQMRRRELHWTIEKLPRWIRMQGFYLGGCSEGAMTVSRFDDQRYGDQLLGRFIISFSIEYCYFTPTPEDGRLGGNLDVPTLNIIGTEDEFFGAKNSVAALVQADKERGFGDVKLDGHGFDTMMEQEVSTGLVCYMEGAMHGPCPTHDNFIRRLFSTFFTRPQDIWKIDQLWAIDDRLTGWVEVLKKRTKGQKLALVHVPLMDHSKLTLDEVDELRVTQKRRDVLEANKGHQEHMEEAAKAKKAILESVQKRQQQSK
;
A
#
# COMPACT_ATOMS: atom_id res chain seq x y z
N MET A 1 36.49 2.32 33.15
CA MET A 1 36.94 3.58 32.52
C MET A 1 37.08 3.30 31.03
N ALA A 2 36.31 3.83 30.10
CA ALA A 2 35.35 4.92 30.11
C ALA A 2 34.14 4.55 29.21
N GLN A 3 32.95 4.94 29.65
CA GLN A 3 31.74 5.04 28.85
C GLN A 3 31.95 6.15 27.80
N ALA A 4 31.60 5.88 26.54
CA ALA A 4 31.50 6.90 25.51
C ALA A 4 30.06 6.90 24.98
N ASP A 5 29.45 8.08 25.09
CA ASP A 5 28.02 8.35 24.98
C ASP A 5 27.44 8.11 23.58
N GLY A 6 26.42 7.24 23.54
CA GLY A 6 25.51 7.03 22.40
C GLY A 6 24.41 8.08 22.29
N ALA A 7 24.76 9.38 22.27
CA ALA A 7 23.79 10.48 22.30
C ALA A 7 23.73 11.35 21.04
N TRP A 8 24.38 10.96 19.93
CA TRP A 8 24.53 11.82 18.75
C TRP A 8 23.53 11.62 17.60
N PHE A 9 22.57 10.67 17.68
CA PHE A 9 21.71 10.33 16.53
C PHE A 9 20.21 10.66 16.63
N THR A 10 19.71 11.26 17.72
CA THR A 10 18.23 11.43 17.90
C THR A 10 17.71 12.87 17.76
N LYS A 11 18.52 13.86 17.36
CA LYS A 11 18.12 15.28 17.43
C LYS A 11 18.12 16.10 16.11
N ARG A 12 18.09 15.48 14.92
CA ARG A 12 18.09 16.25 13.64
C ARG A 12 16.97 15.95 12.63
N ALA A 13 15.94 15.19 13.01
CA ALA A 13 14.79 14.97 12.12
C ALA A 13 13.63 15.99 12.28
N ALA A 14 13.61 16.76 13.39
CA ALA A 14 12.49 17.67 13.68
C ALA A 14 12.71 19.12 13.25
N ASP A 15 13.96 19.58 13.09
CA ASP A 15 14.28 21.01 12.97
C ASP A 15 14.54 21.49 11.52
N PHE A 16 14.28 20.65 10.52
CA PHE A 16 14.37 20.99 9.09
C PHE A 16 13.03 20.88 8.37
N VAL A 17 11.94 21.27 9.04
CA VAL A 17 10.69 21.63 8.35
C VAL A 17 10.79 23.13 8.04
N PRO A 18 11.23 23.56 6.84
CA PRO A 18 11.07 24.96 6.47
C PRO A 18 9.60 25.33 6.65
N ALA A 19 9.34 26.44 7.36
CA ALA A 19 7.99 26.93 7.59
C ALA A 19 7.22 26.88 6.26
N ALA A 20 6.10 26.14 6.25
CA ALA A 20 5.28 25.97 5.05
C ALA A 20 5.06 27.34 4.44
N ALA A 21 5.61 27.56 3.23
CA ALA A 21 5.44 28.81 2.51
C ALA A 21 3.95 29.15 2.51
N LYS A 22 3.60 30.35 2.97
CA LYS A 22 2.21 30.83 2.91
C LYS A 22 1.72 30.61 1.47
N PRO A 23 0.54 30.00 1.27
CA PRO A 23 0.05 29.72 -0.08
C PRO A 23 -0.07 31.04 -0.83
N GLU A 24 0.90 31.34 -1.69
CA GLU A 24 0.86 32.48 -2.59
C GLU A 24 -0.41 32.35 -3.44
N GLY A 25 -1.16 33.46 -3.52
CA GLY A 25 -2.39 33.67 -4.30
C GLY A 25 -2.93 32.44 -5.05
N GLY A 26 -4.01 31.87 -4.52
CA GLY A 26 -4.65 30.63 -4.96
C GLY A 26 -4.71 30.42 -6.47
N LYS A 27 -3.70 29.76 -7.04
CA LYS A 27 -3.81 29.24 -8.39
C LYS A 27 -4.96 28.22 -8.41
N LYS A 28 -5.96 28.49 -9.26
CA LYS A 28 -7.15 27.66 -9.44
C LYS A 28 -6.76 26.20 -9.67
N ARG A 29 -7.37 25.27 -8.92
CA ARG A 29 -7.22 23.83 -9.14
C ARG A 29 -7.95 23.43 -10.42
N VAL A 30 -7.39 22.49 -11.18
CA VAL A 30 -8.11 21.88 -12.30
C VAL A 30 -9.15 20.90 -11.74
N SER A 31 -10.38 20.99 -12.22
CA SER A 31 -11.50 20.15 -11.76
C SER A 31 -11.46 18.78 -12.42
N ASN A 32 -11.93 17.76 -11.71
CA ASN A 32 -12.14 16.44 -12.29
C ASN A 32 -13.32 16.41 -13.30
N GLN A 33 -14.11 17.49 -13.38
CA GLN A 33 -15.15 17.68 -14.41
C GLN A 33 -14.60 18.24 -15.74
N SER A 34 -13.33 18.63 -15.78
CA SER A 34 -12.70 19.09 -17.03
C SER A 34 -12.78 18.00 -18.09
N ARG A 35 -13.04 18.40 -19.34
CA ARG A 35 -13.07 17.46 -20.48
C ARG A 35 -11.66 16.91 -20.71
N ILE A 36 -11.47 15.64 -20.32
CA ILE A 36 -10.28 14.84 -20.59
C ILE A 36 -10.63 13.77 -21.62
N GLU A 37 -9.67 13.37 -22.44
CA GLU A 37 -9.87 12.35 -23.48
C GLU A 37 -8.87 11.22 -23.29
N PRO A 38 -9.32 9.95 -23.32
CA PRO A 38 -8.42 8.83 -23.18
C PRO A 38 -7.43 8.80 -24.36
N PRO A 39 -6.18 8.36 -24.14
CA PRO A 39 -5.22 8.23 -25.23
C PRO A 39 -5.72 7.22 -26.25
N ALA A 40 -5.66 7.55 -27.54
CA ALA A 40 -6.11 6.66 -28.62
C ALA A 40 -5.47 5.26 -28.58
N ASN A 41 -4.22 5.19 -28.11
CA ASN A 41 -3.49 3.94 -27.86
C ASN A 41 -2.91 3.99 -26.43
N PRO A 42 -3.63 3.47 -25.42
CA PRO A 42 -3.14 3.46 -24.04
C PRO A 42 -1.96 2.49 -23.91
N HIS A 43 -0.88 2.96 -23.30
CA HIS A 43 0.26 2.12 -22.93
C HIS A 43 0.00 1.54 -21.52
N PRO A 44 0.57 0.37 -21.13
CA PRO A 44 0.58 -0.11 -19.74
C PRO A 44 0.79 0.95 -18.64
N VAL A 45 1.70 1.91 -18.87
CA VAL A 45 1.97 3.00 -17.92
C VAL A 45 0.78 3.95 -17.80
N GLU A 46 0.09 4.23 -18.89
CA GLU A 46 -1.07 5.14 -18.91
C GLU A 46 -2.21 4.59 -18.05
N ASN A 47 -2.39 3.26 -18.07
CA ASN A 47 -3.41 2.58 -17.29
C ASN A 47 -3.00 2.28 -15.83
N THR A 48 -1.77 2.60 -15.43
CA THR A 48 -1.34 2.45 -14.04
C THR A 48 -2.19 3.34 -13.15
N LEU A 49 -2.78 2.73 -12.11
CA LEU A 49 -3.55 3.44 -11.10
C LEU A 49 -2.59 4.13 -10.13
N LEU A 50 -2.92 5.37 -9.81
CA LEU A 50 -2.24 6.17 -8.80
C LEU A 50 -3.21 6.46 -7.65
N VAL A 51 -2.71 6.42 -6.42
CA VAL A 51 -3.33 7.12 -5.30
C VAL A 51 -2.34 8.14 -4.76
N LEU A 52 -2.75 9.40 -4.80
CA LEU A 52 -1.92 10.56 -4.47
C LEU A 52 -2.26 11.06 -3.07
N PRO A 53 -1.24 11.26 -2.21
CA PRO A 53 -1.42 11.85 -0.90
C PRO A 53 -1.78 13.34 -1.00
N LYS A 54 -2.33 13.91 0.07
CA LYS A 54 -2.75 15.32 0.16
C LYS A 54 -1.71 16.31 -0.37
N LEU A 55 -0.44 16.15 -0.01
CA LEU A 55 0.63 17.05 -0.45
C LEU A 55 0.87 16.96 -1.97
N ALA A 56 0.77 15.78 -2.57
CA ALA A 56 0.87 15.62 -4.01
C ALA A 56 -0.30 16.27 -4.75
N VAL A 57 -1.53 16.11 -4.23
CA VAL A 57 -2.73 16.76 -4.78
C VAL A 57 -2.59 18.28 -4.75
N GLN A 58 -2.07 18.83 -3.65
CA GLN A 58 -1.80 20.26 -3.50
C GLN A 58 -0.72 20.75 -4.46
N GLU A 59 0.40 20.03 -4.58
CA GLU A 59 1.51 20.38 -5.47
C GLU A 59 1.08 20.39 -6.94
N LEU A 60 0.31 19.39 -7.35
CA LEU A 60 -0.21 19.26 -8.72
C LEU A 60 -1.39 20.20 -9.01
N LYS A 61 -2.00 20.78 -7.96
CA LYS A 61 -3.15 21.68 -8.03
C LYS A 61 -4.31 21.05 -8.81
N ILE A 62 -4.61 19.80 -8.45
CA ILE A 62 -5.76 19.05 -8.95
C ILE A 62 -6.83 18.98 -7.87
N GLU A 63 -8.08 18.81 -8.27
CA GLU A 63 -9.21 18.63 -7.36
C GLU A 63 -9.15 17.25 -6.69
N PRO A 64 -9.16 17.13 -5.36
CA PRO A 64 -9.23 15.83 -4.69
C PRO A 64 -10.56 15.13 -5.00
N ASN A 65 -10.54 13.81 -5.14
CA ASN A 65 -11.73 13.01 -5.42
C ASN A 65 -11.95 11.85 -4.44
N MET A 66 -11.11 11.74 -3.40
CA MET A 66 -11.20 10.66 -2.42
C MET A 66 -10.87 11.13 -1.00
N SER A 67 -11.56 10.57 -0.03
CA SER A 67 -11.27 10.65 1.39
C SER A 67 -10.78 9.29 1.91
N ASP A 68 -10.03 9.31 3.01
CA ASP A 68 -9.78 8.09 3.78
C ASP A 68 -10.89 7.87 4.81
N LYS A 69 -10.86 6.72 5.49
CA LYS A 69 -11.79 6.35 6.56
C LYS A 69 -11.84 7.42 7.65
N GLY A 70 -13.04 7.96 7.88
CA GLY A 70 -13.29 8.99 8.89
C GLY A 70 -13.02 10.42 8.45
N ASP A 71 -12.38 10.62 7.29
CA ASP A 71 -12.15 11.97 6.79
C ASP A 71 -13.46 12.54 6.22
N GLU A 72 -13.95 13.65 6.78
CA GLU A 72 -15.14 14.37 6.30
C GLU A 72 -14.93 15.04 4.93
N THR A 73 -13.67 15.32 4.58
CA THR A 73 -13.31 16.03 3.36
C THR A 73 -12.38 15.22 2.48
N LYS A 74 -12.62 15.27 1.18
CA LYS A 74 -11.73 14.67 0.19
C LYS A 74 -10.44 15.46 0.15
N THR A 75 -9.34 14.79 0.48
CA THR A 75 -7.99 15.36 0.42
C THR A 75 -7.03 14.55 -0.43
N LEU A 76 -7.43 13.34 -0.81
CA LEU A 76 -6.67 12.42 -1.63
C LEU A 76 -7.19 12.47 -3.07
N TRP A 77 -6.40 11.93 -3.98
CA TRP A 77 -6.81 11.74 -5.37
C TRP A 77 -6.48 10.32 -5.80
N PHE A 78 -7.38 9.69 -6.54
CA PHE A 78 -7.07 8.47 -7.28
C PHE A 78 -7.54 8.58 -8.72
N GLY A 79 -6.84 7.88 -9.59
CA GLY A 79 -7.07 7.87 -11.02
C GLY A 79 -5.88 7.27 -11.74
N ARG A 80 -5.94 7.25 -13.06
CA ARG A 80 -4.91 6.69 -13.93
C ARG A 80 -3.89 7.74 -14.32
N VAL A 81 -2.71 7.29 -14.70
CA VAL A 81 -1.63 8.17 -15.17
C VAL A 81 -2.09 9.04 -16.35
N TRP A 82 -2.88 8.51 -17.29
CA TRP A 82 -3.38 9.30 -18.41
C TRP A 82 -4.37 10.39 -17.98
N GLU A 83 -5.26 10.10 -17.02
CA GLU A 83 -6.21 11.07 -16.47
C GLU A 83 -5.46 12.22 -15.82
N LEU A 84 -4.42 11.90 -15.03
CA LEU A 84 -3.56 12.92 -14.43
C LEU A 84 -2.86 13.78 -15.49
N ARG A 85 -2.33 13.17 -16.55
CA ARG A 85 -1.66 13.92 -17.64
C ARG A 85 -2.63 14.86 -18.33
N GLU A 86 -3.84 14.42 -18.63
CA GLU A 86 -4.85 15.26 -19.28
C GLU A 86 -5.32 16.40 -18.37
N LEU A 87 -5.52 16.16 -17.08
CA LEU A 87 -5.80 17.23 -16.11
C LEU A 87 -4.67 18.28 -16.07
N LEU A 88 -3.41 17.84 -16.07
CA LEU A 88 -2.26 18.74 -16.09
C LEU A 88 -2.10 19.46 -17.44
N ARG A 89 -2.54 18.86 -18.55
CA ARG A 89 -2.59 19.52 -19.86
C ARG A 89 -3.65 20.62 -19.85
N VAL A 90 -4.87 20.32 -19.40
CA VAL A 90 -5.95 21.33 -19.27
C VAL A 90 -5.49 22.51 -18.41
N GLN A 91 -4.88 22.24 -17.26
CA GLN A 91 -4.32 23.28 -16.40
C GLN A 91 -3.28 24.16 -17.13
N ASN A 92 -2.40 23.55 -17.93
CA ASN A 92 -1.40 24.27 -18.70
C ASN A 92 -2.05 25.14 -19.80
N ASP A 93 -3.06 24.61 -20.49
CA ASP A 93 -3.77 25.33 -21.55
C ASP A 93 -4.55 26.53 -20.99
N GLU A 94 -5.19 26.38 -19.83
CA GLU A 94 -5.82 27.49 -19.10
C GLU A 94 -4.79 28.54 -18.63
N HIS A 95 -3.58 28.11 -18.26
CA HIS A 95 -2.51 29.03 -17.90
C HIS A 95 -2.02 29.82 -19.12
N LEU A 96 -1.73 29.14 -20.24
CA LEU A 96 -1.30 29.78 -21.48
C LEU A 96 -2.36 30.75 -22.01
N THR A 97 -3.64 30.39 -21.95
CA THR A 97 -4.74 31.27 -22.37
C THR A 97 -4.77 32.56 -21.56
N ARG A 98 -4.60 32.47 -20.23
CA ARG A 98 -4.54 33.65 -19.35
C ARG A 98 -3.29 34.51 -19.61
N THR A 99 -2.12 33.88 -19.73
CA THR A 99 -0.87 34.58 -20.01
C THR A 99 -0.91 35.29 -21.37
N ASN A 100 -1.54 34.67 -22.38
CA ASN A 100 -1.70 35.28 -23.70
C ASN A 100 -2.76 36.41 -23.72
N ALA A 101 -3.74 36.37 -22.81
CA ALA A 101 -4.73 37.44 -22.65
C ALA A 101 -4.19 38.66 -21.89
N ASP A 102 -3.09 38.49 -21.13
CA ASP A 102 -2.41 39.59 -20.47
C ASP A 102 -1.73 40.51 -21.50
N LYS A 103 -2.22 41.76 -21.59
CA LYS A 103 -1.79 42.75 -22.59
C LYS A 103 -0.30 43.07 -22.51
N SER A 104 0.33 42.89 -21.35
CA SER A 104 1.77 43.08 -21.16
C SER A 104 2.64 42.13 -22.01
N MET A 105 2.11 40.97 -22.39
CA MET A 105 2.79 40.02 -23.29
C MET A 105 2.55 40.34 -24.78
N SER A 106 1.62 41.24 -25.11
CA SER A 106 1.40 41.65 -26.51
C SER A 106 2.60 42.44 -27.07
N GLU A 107 3.37 43.10 -26.19
CA GLU A 107 4.62 43.79 -26.54
C GLU A 107 5.76 42.83 -26.89
N LEU A 108 5.66 41.55 -26.51
CA LEU A 108 6.61 40.48 -26.82
C LEU A 108 6.25 39.69 -28.10
N GLN A 109 5.15 40.03 -28.77
CA GLN A 109 4.82 39.40 -30.04
C GLN A 109 5.73 39.93 -31.14
N LEU A 110 6.32 39.01 -31.92
CA LEU A 110 7.11 39.36 -33.11
C LEU A 110 6.29 40.27 -34.03
N LYS A 111 6.89 41.37 -34.46
CA LYS A 111 6.32 42.24 -35.49
C LYS A 111 6.12 41.44 -36.77
N GLU A 112 5.18 41.87 -37.61
CA GLU A 112 4.85 41.14 -38.84
C GLU A 112 6.08 40.98 -39.77
N ALA A 113 6.95 41.97 -39.83
CA ALA A 113 8.21 41.89 -40.57
C ALA A 113 9.17 40.82 -40.01
N GLU A 114 9.25 40.70 -38.68
CA GLU A 114 10.09 39.72 -38.00
C GLU A 114 9.53 38.30 -38.18
N LYS A 115 8.20 38.14 -38.15
CA LYS A 115 7.53 36.87 -38.48
C LYS A 115 7.86 36.42 -39.90
N LYS A 116 7.75 37.32 -40.89
CA LYS A 116 8.10 37.02 -42.29
C LYS A 116 9.57 36.67 -42.47
N ALA A 117 10.47 37.41 -41.81
CA ALA A 117 11.90 37.14 -41.85
C ALA A 117 12.23 35.77 -41.21
N LEU A 118 11.61 35.46 -40.07
CA LEU A 118 11.74 34.15 -39.42
C LEU A 118 11.20 33.04 -40.32
N ASP A 119 10.02 33.20 -40.90
CA ASP A 119 9.40 32.20 -41.77
C ASP A 119 10.29 31.90 -43.00
N ALA A 120 10.81 32.94 -43.67
CA ALA A 120 11.76 32.78 -44.76
C ALA A 120 13.03 32.02 -44.34
N LEU A 121 13.54 32.30 -43.13
CA LEU A 121 14.69 31.60 -42.55
C LEU A 121 14.37 30.13 -42.25
N LEU A 122 13.20 29.82 -41.68
CA LEU A 122 12.78 28.44 -41.40
C LEU A 122 12.54 27.64 -42.71
N HIS A 123 12.21 28.32 -43.80
CA HIS A 123 12.04 27.72 -45.13
C HIS A 123 13.37 27.44 -45.86
N ALA A 124 14.47 28.08 -45.48
CA ALA A 124 15.78 27.77 -46.05
C ALA A 124 16.20 26.32 -45.73
N LYS A 125 16.79 25.63 -46.72
CA LYS A 125 17.05 24.18 -46.68
C LYS A 125 17.86 23.75 -45.46
N GLU A 126 18.84 24.56 -45.06
CA GLU A 126 19.68 24.31 -43.89
C GLU A 126 18.88 24.28 -42.58
N TYR A 127 18.01 25.27 -42.35
CA TYR A 127 17.18 25.36 -41.16
C TYR A 127 16.06 24.32 -41.18
N ARG A 128 15.45 24.05 -42.33
CA ARG A 128 14.46 22.98 -42.47
C ARG A 128 15.02 21.62 -42.03
N ASN A 129 16.28 21.32 -42.36
CA ASN A 129 16.93 20.09 -41.92
C ASN A 129 17.14 20.07 -40.40
N ILE A 130 17.56 21.19 -39.82
CA ILE A 130 17.74 21.34 -38.36
C ILE A 130 16.40 21.17 -37.65
N LEU A 131 15.36 21.88 -38.09
CA LEU A 131 14.00 21.80 -37.54
C LEU A 131 13.43 20.38 -37.66
N THR A 132 13.66 19.70 -38.78
CA THR A 132 13.24 18.30 -38.96
C THR A 132 13.91 17.40 -37.92
N LYS A 133 15.23 17.53 -37.74
CA LYS A 133 15.98 16.78 -36.72
C LYS A 133 15.52 17.11 -35.30
N MET A 134 15.28 18.39 -35.01
CA MET A 134 14.74 18.83 -33.72
C MET A 134 13.35 18.25 -33.48
N ALA A 135 12.43 18.36 -34.44
CA ALA A 135 11.09 17.80 -34.36
C ALA A 135 11.11 16.29 -34.13
N ALA A 136 11.97 15.55 -34.83
CA ALA A 136 12.17 14.12 -34.59
C ALA A 136 12.67 13.81 -33.18
N ARG A 137 13.65 14.58 -32.68
CA ARG A 137 14.15 14.47 -31.30
C ARG A 137 13.04 14.77 -30.27
N PHE A 138 12.28 15.84 -30.47
CA PHE A 138 11.15 16.21 -29.62
C PHE A 138 10.06 15.13 -29.63
N LYS A 139 9.66 14.61 -30.80
CA LYS A 139 8.74 13.47 -30.90
C LYS A 139 9.25 12.27 -30.11
N GLY A 140 10.53 11.93 -30.23
CA GLY A 140 11.16 10.86 -29.45
C GLY A 140 11.15 11.12 -27.93
N VAL A 141 11.42 12.35 -27.49
CA VAL A 141 11.34 12.74 -26.07
C VAL A 141 9.91 12.63 -25.55
N VAL A 142 8.92 13.13 -26.30
CA VAL A 142 7.49 13.06 -25.94
C VAL A 142 7.05 11.60 -25.84
N ALA A 143 7.41 10.75 -26.80
CA ALA A 143 7.11 9.32 -26.78
C ALA A 143 7.72 8.62 -25.55
N ARG A 144 9.00 8.89 -25.25
CA ARG A 144 9.66 8.33 -24.04
C ARG A 144 8.99 8.81 -22.75
N ARG A 145 8.64 10.09 -22.67
CA ARG A 145 7.92 10.66 -21.53
C ARG A 145 6.54 10.04 -21.37
N LYS A 146 5.80 9.84 -22.46
CA LYS A 146 4.50 9.15 -22.49
C LYS A 146 4.61 7.73 -21.92
N ASN A 147 5.63 7.00 -22.34
CA ASN A 147 5.88 5.62 -21.89
C ASN A 147 6.64 5.55 -20.55
N SER A 148 6.55 6.56 -19.69
CA SER A 148 7.24 6.61 -18.40
C SER A 148 6.37 7.23 -17.32
N LEU A 149 6.75 7.10 -16.04
CA LEU A 149 6.05 7.77 -14.94
C LEU A 149 6.60 9.18 -14.66
N CYS A 150 7.22 9.84 -15.66
CA CYS A 150 7.83 11.17 -15.50
C CYS A 150 6.83 12.28 -15.15
N VAL A 151 5.52 12.06 -15.27
CA VAL A 151 4.51 13.00 -14.76
C VAL A 151 4.70 13.23 -13.25
N LEU A 152 5.20 12.22 -12.54
CA LEU A 152 5.54 12.26 -11.13
C LEU A 152 6.84 13.02 -10.83
N ASP A 153 7.63 13.46 -11.83
CA ASP A 153 8.78 14.36 -11.59
C ASP A 153 8.35 15.69 -10.97
N ARG A 154 7.10 16.11 -11.18
CA ARG A 154 6.51 17.28 -10.52
C ARG A 154 6.41 17.13 -9.00
N LEU A 155 6.44 15.90 -8.48
CA LEU A 155 6.28 15.61 -7.05
C LEU A 155 7.61 15.50 -6.29
N LYS A 156 8.75 15.68 -6.96
CA LYS A 156 10.09 15.54 -6.35
C LYS A 156 10.25 16.35 -5.06
N ASN A 157 9.59 17.51 -4.96
CA ASN A 157 9.67 18.42 -3.82
C ASN A 157 8.38 18.46 -2.99
N ALA A 158 7.45 17.52 -3.19
CA ALA A 158 6.14 17.50 -2.51
C ALA A 158 6.21 16.91 -1.08
N TYR A 159 7.40 16.72 -0.52
CA TYR A 159 7.63 16.17 0.83
C TYR A 159 6.88 14.84 1.08
N LEU A 160 6.91 13.95 0.10
CA LEU A 160 6.28 12.64 0.22
C LEU A 160 7.09 11.74 1.17
N LYS A 161 6.40 10.93 1.99
CA LYS A 161 7.06 10.05 2.95
C LYS A 161 7.68 8.80 2.30
N GLY A 162 7.23 8.44 1.10
CA GLY A 162 7.77 7.34 0.35
C GLY A 162 6.88 6.94 -0.83
N THR A 163 7.26 5.86 -1.51
CA THR A 163 6.52 5.30 -2.65
C THR A 163 6.26 3.81 -2.43
N VAL A 164 5.07 3.36 -2.77
CA VAL A 164 4.66 1.96 -2.80
C VAL A 164 4.35 1.59 -4.25
N VAL A 165 5.06 0.60 -4.79
CA VAL A 165 4.68 -0.11 -6.01
C VAL A 165 3.88 -1.34 -5.60
N TYR A 166 2.66 -1.47 -6.09
CA TYR A 166 1.71 -2.45 -5.60
C TYR A 166 1.16 -3.34 -6.71
N ALA A 167 1.11 -4.65 -6.45
CA ALA A 167 0.47 -5.62 -7.32
C ALA A 167 -0.90 -6.01 -6.74
N HIS A 168 -1.97 -5.64 -7.42
CA HIS A 168 -3.33 -6.05 -7.06
C HIS A 168 -3.55 -7.57 -7.23
N GLY A 169 -4.58 -8.10 -6.54
CA GLY A 169 -5.02 -9.49 -6.67
C GLY A 169 -5.77 -9.80 -7.97
N SER A 170 -6.27 -11.03 -8.11
CA SER A 170 -6.97 -11.50 -9.32
C SER A 170 -8.28 -10.76 -9.61
N GLY A 171 -8.82 -10.03 -8.63
CA GLY A 171 -10.00 -9.16 -8.79
C GLY A 171 -9.69 -7.74 -9.30
N GLY A 172 -8.44 -7.38 -9.55
CA GLY A 172 -8.06 -6.00 -9.87
C GLY A 172 -7.87 -5.13 -8.63
N CYS A 173 -7.69 -3.82 -8.81
CA CYS A 173 -7.49 -2.86 -7.72
C CYS A 173 -8.81 -2.43 -7.04
N SER A 174 -9.67 -3.39 -6.70
CA SER A 174 -10.92 -3.19 -5.94
C SER A 174 -10.82 -3.73 -4.52
N TRP A 175 -11.88 -3.55 -3.73
CA TRP A 175 -11.98 -3.98 -2.33
C TRP A 175 -10.80 -3.50 -1.48
N ASP A 176 -10.11 -4.42 -0.81
CA ASP A 176 -8.97 -4.13 0.07
C ASP A 176 -7.79 -3.49 -0.67
N ASN A 177 -7.60 -3.78 -1.96
CA ASN A 177 -6.49 -3.20 -2.73
C ASN A 177 -6.59 -1.68 -2.79
N LEU A 178 -7.79 -1.12 -3.03
CA LEU A 178 -7.99 0.32 -3.03
C LEU A 178 -7.93 0.90 -1.61
N ARG A 179 -8.42 0.15 -0.60
CA ARG A 179 -8.31 0.55 0.81
C ARG A 179 -6.85 0.69 1.24
N PHE A 180 -5.98 -0.24 0.87
CA PHE A 180 -4.53 -0.08 1.09
C PHE A 180 -3.97 1.16 0.39
N GLY A 181 -4.36 1.41 -0.87
CA GLY A 181 -4.00 2.64 -1.57
C GLY A 181 -4.42 3.91 -0.82
N ARG A 182 -5.65 3.95 -0.27
CA ARG A 182 -6.14 5.04 0.59
C ARG A 182 -5.32 5.19 1.86
N MET A 183 -5.12 4.09 2.60
CA MET A 183 -4.34 4.08 3.83
C MET A 183 -2.93 4.65 3.61
N PHE A 184 -2.24 4.19 2.56
CA PHE A 184 -0.88 4.60 2.27
C PHE A 184 -0.81 6.06 1.85
N ALA A 185 -1.75 6.52 1.01
CA ALA A 185 -1.85 7.93 0.65
C ALA A 185 -2.18 8.82 1.85
N ARG A 186 -3.03 8.36 2.78
CA ARG A 186 -3.30 9.08 4.03
C ARG A 186 -2.06 9.16 4.93
N MET A 187 -1.18 8.16 4.89
CA MET A 187 0.12 8.18 5.56
C MET A 187 1.14 9.10 4.88
N GLY A 188 0.87 9.58 3.67
CA GLY A 188 1.76 10.45 2.88
C GLY A 188 2.62 9.70 1.85
N MET A 189 2.28 8.45 1.55
CA MET A 189 2.95 7.62 0.56
C MET A 189 2.31 7.81 -0.82
N LEU A 190 3.11 7.78 -1.88
CA LEU A 190 2.64 7.64 -3.24
C LEU A 190 2.31 6.16 -3.53
N PHE A 191 1.11 5.84 -3.99
CA PHE A 191 0.73 4.49 -4.39
C PHE A 191 0.69 4.36 -5.90
N ILE A 192 1.39 3.36 -6.44
CA ILE A 192 1.50 3.08 -7.88
C ILE A 192 1.13 1.61 -8.10
N CYS A 193 0.01 1.36 -8.77
CA CYS A 193 -0.51 0.02 -9.00
C CYS A 193 -0.73 -0.24 -10.50
N PRO A 194 0.10 -1.07 -11.15
CA PRO A 194 -0.13 -1.50 -12.53
C PRO A 194 -1.46 -2.26 -12.62
N ASP A 195 -2.42 -1.68 -13.33
CA ASP A 195 -3.78 -2.20 -13.46
C ASP A 195 -3.86 -3.12 -14.68
N GLY A 196 -3.74 -4.42 -14.43
CA GLY A 196 -3.79 -5.46 -15.46
C GLY A 196 -5.16 -5.60 -16.13
N PHE A 197 -6.22 -4.99 -15.59
CA PHE A 197 -7.58 -5.12 -16.10
C PHE A 197 -8.04 -3.92 -16.96
N ALA A 198 -7.34 -2.80 -16.89
CA ALA A 198 -7.74 -1.57 -17.58
C ALA A 198 -7.38 -1.51 -19.08
N TYR A 199 -6.83 -2.58 -19.66
CA TYR A 199 -6.53 -2.62 -21.09
C TYR A 199 -7.82 -2.70 -21.91
N PRO A 200 -7.95 -1.99 -23.05
CA PRO A 200 -9.15 -2.09 -23.87
C PRO A 200 -9.38 -3.52 -24.36
N LYS A 201 -10.63 -4.00 -24.29
CA LYS A 201 -11.02 -5.40 -24.59
C LYS A 201 -10.57 -5.91 -25.97
N HIS A 202 -10.45 -5.03 -26.96
CA HIS A 202 -10.04 -5.39 -28.32
C HIS A 202 -8.52 -5.53 -28.50
N THR A 203 -7.71 -5.17 -27.50
CA THR A 203 -6.25 -5.33 -27.53
C THR A 203 -5.84 -6.72 -27.05
N ASP A 204 -4.64 -7.17 -27.40
CA ASP A 204 -4.16 -8.50 -26.97
C ASP A 204 -4.08 -8.64 -25.45
N LEU A 205 -3.66 -7.59 -24.74
CA LEU A 205 -3.67 -7.58 -23.26
C LEU A 205 -5.10 -7.59 -22.70
N GLY A 206 -6.04 -6.90 -23.34
CA GLY A 206 -7.45 -6.92 -22.93
C GLY A 206 -8.13 -8.27 -23.14
N LYS A 207 -7.74 -9.04 -24.16
CA LYS A 207 -8.21 -10.43 -24.35
C LYS A 207 -7.73 -11.36 -23.24
N LEU A 208 -6.54 -11.11 -22.70
CA LEU A 208 -6.02 -11.87 -21.55
C LEU A 208 -6.81 -11.54 -20.28
N ARG A 209 -7.05 -10.26 -20.00
CA ARG A 209 -7.86 -9.83 -18.86
C ARG A 209 -8.37 -8.41 -19.03
N HIS A 210 -9.65 -8.21 -18.74
CA HIS A 210 -10.33 -6.94 -18.88
C HIS A 210 -11.39 -6.73 -17.80
N LYS A 211 -11.54 -5.48 -17.40
CA LYS A 211 -12.73 -4.93 -16.75
C LYS A 211 -13.02 -3.56 -17.35
N ASP A 212 -14.29 -3.24 -17.49
CA ASP A 212 -14.69 -1.88 -17.84
C ASP A 212 -14.29 -0.94 -16.72
N VAL A 213 -13.67 0.17 -17.10
CA VAL A 213 -13.12 1.13 -16.16
C VAL A 213 -14.18 2.17 -15.81
N GLN A 214 -14.35 2.48 -14.52
CA GLN A 214 -15.16 3.63 -14.11
C GLN A 214 -14.46 4.95 -14.47
N PRO A 215 -15.21 6.01 -14.83
CA PRO A 215 -14.63 7.33 -15.03
C PRO A 215 -14.01 7.87 -13.73
N ILE A 216 -13.08 8.81 -13.88
CA ILE A 216 -12.51 9.56 -12.75
C ILE A 216 -13.62 10.14 -11.87
N LYS A 217 -13.49 9.95 -10.56
CA LYS A 217 -14.46 10.46 -9.59
C LYS A 217 -14.37 11.97 -9.47
N GLN A 218 -15.52 12.60 -9.28
CA GLN A 218 -15.66 14.02 -8.99
C GLN A 218 -15.53 14.30 -7.49
N ALA A 219 -15.30 15.56 -7.12
CA ALA A 219 -15.30 15.96 -5.71
C ALA A 219 -16.64 15.69 -5.02
N THR A 220 -17.76 15.75 -5.75
CA THR A 220 -19.11 15.54 -5.23
C THR A 220 -19.57 14.08 -5.19
N ASP A 221 -18.87 13.17 -5.87
CA ASP A 221 -19.29 11.77 -5.93
C ASP A 221 -19.19 11.09 -4.55
N ASP A 222 -20.09 10.16 -4.25
CA ASP A 222 -19.90 9.29 -3.09
C ASP A 222 -18.77 8.29 -3.37
N VAL A 223 -17.81 8.26 -2.44
CA VAL A 223 -16.60 7.43 -2.48
C VAL A 223 -16.38 6.76 -1.13
N ASP A 224 -17.46 6.23 -0.56
CA ASP A 224 -17.43 5.45 0.68
C ASP A 224 -16.22 4.52 0.75
N TYR A 225 -15.55 4.56 1.90
CA TYR A 225 -14.38 3.75 2.21
C TYR A 225 -14.69 2.24 2.13
N TRP A 226 -15.91 1.86 2.52
CA TRP A 226 -16.34 0.46 2.52
C TRP A 226 -16.94 0.01 1.19
N SER A 227 -17.03 0.90 0.20
CA SER A 227 -17.49 0.54 -1.14
C SER A 227 -16.62 -0.59 -1.74
N PRO A 228 -17.25 -1.62 -2.35
CA PRO A 228 -16.53 -2.78 -2.87
C PRO A 228 -15.70 -2.47 -4.12
N ASP A 229 -16.20 -1.60 -5.01
CA ASP A 229 -15.52 -1.28 -6.26
C ASP A 229 -15.80 0.16 -6.71
N LEU A 230 -14.72 0.95 -6.81
CA LEU A 230 -14.75 2.34 -7.29
C LEU A 230 -13.90 2.52 -8.56
N VAL A 231 -13.28 1.44 -9.05
CA VAL A 231 -12.32 1.45 -10.15
C VAL A 231 -12.92 0.82 -11.40
N TYR A 232 -13.75 -0.20 -11.25
CA TYR A 232 -14.31 -0.97 -12.36
C TYR A 232 -15.84 -0.97 -12.38
N ALA A 233 -16.41 -0.94 -13.57
CA ALA A 233 -17.85 -0.95 -13.83
C ALA A 233 -18.38 -2.35 -14.20
N SER A 234 -17.51 -3.33 -14.37
CA SER A 234 -17.89 -4.70 -14.72
C SER A 234 -17.03 -5.77 -14.02
N GLY A 235 -17.50 -7.01 -14.13
CA GLY A 235 -16.76 -8.19 -13.69
C GLY A 235 -15.53 -8.47 -14.56
N ALA A 236 -14.64 -9.34 -14.07
CA ALA A 236 -13.47 -9.75 -14.81
C ALA A 236 -13.85 -10.61 -16.03
N ASP A 237 -13.21 -10.36 -17.16
CA ASP A 237 -13.36 -11.10 -18.42
C ASP A 237 -11.99 -11.36 -19.05
N GLY A 238 -11.86 -12.42 -19.86
CA GLY A 238 -10.63 -12.77 -20.59
C GLY A 238 -9.99 -14.10 -20.18
N GLU A 239 -9.03 -14.57 -20.98
CA GLU A 239 -8.42 -15.92 -20.90
C GLU A 239 -7.68 -16.20 -19.58
N ASN A 240 -7.12 -15.17 -18.95
CA ASN A 240 -6.35 -15.24 -17.72
C ASN A 240 -7.15 -14.70 -16.51
N THR A 241 -8.48 -14.78 -16.58
CA THR A 241 -9.38 -14.50 -15.46
C THR A 241 -9.90 -15.80 -14.88
N TYR A 242 -9.98 -15.88 -13.55
CA TYR A 242 -10.33 -17.13 -12.88
C TYR A 242 -10.97 -16.88 -11.51
N SER A 243 -11.74 -17.88 -11.08
CA SER A 243 -12.23 -18.05 -9.72
C SER A 243 -11.91 -19.48 -9.33
N THR A 244 -11.02 -19.65 -8.35
CA THR A 244 -10.51 -20.98 -8.03
C THR A 244 -11.44 -21.70 -7.06
N LYS A 245 -11.73 -22.96 -7.37
CA LYS A 245 -12.35 -23.94 -6.48
C LYS A 245 -11.46 -25.18 -6.40
N ALA A 246 -11.40 -25.83 -5.24
CA ALA A 246 -10.60 -27.02 -5.03
C ALA A 246 -10.93 -28.13 -6.05
N ASP A 247 -12.22 -28.43 -6.24
CA ASP A 247 -12.67 -29.44 -7.20
C ASP A 247 -12.18 -29.18 -8.63
N SER A 248 -12.16 -27.91 -9.05
CA SER A 248 -11.67 -27.55 -10.39
C SER A 248 -10.17 -27.78 -10.52
N VAL A 249 -9.39 -27.50 -9.48
CA VAL A 249 -7.94 -27.77 -9.47
C VAL A 249 -7.68 -29.28 -9.48
N LEU A 250 -8.41 -30.05 -8.67
CA LEU A 250 -8.25 -31.51 -8.59
C LEU A 250 -8.70 -32.23 -9.87
N GLN A 251 -9.61 -31.64 -10.64
CA GLN A 251 -10.02 -32.17 -11.94
C GLN A 251 -8.96 -31.98 -13.04
N ASP A 252 -8.20 -30.87 -13.00
CA ASP A 252 -7.22 -30.53 -14.05
C ASP A 252 -6.07 -29.68 -13.48
N ALA A 253 -5.19 -30.33 -12.71
CA ALA A 253 -4.11 -29.65 -11.99
C ALA A 253 -3.12 -28.96 -12.95
N ASP A 254 -2.80 -29.60 -14.08
CA ASP A 254 -1.80 -29.08 -15.03
C ASP A 254 -2.30 -27.82 -15.74
N LYS A 255 -3.58 -27.77 -16.11
CA LYS A 255 -4.19 -26.54 -16.63
C LYS A 255 -4.11 -25.39 -15.63
N PHE A 256 -4.37 -25.64 -14.35
CA PHE A 256 -4.29 -24.59 -13.32
C PHE A 256 -2.85 -24.15 -13.05
N ARG A 257 -1.89 -25.09 -13.03
CA ARG A 257 -0.45 -24.76 -12.94
C ARG A 257 -0.01 -23.86 -14.09
N GLU A 258 -0.39 -24.21 -15.32
CA GLU A 258 -0.08 -23.38 -16.50
C GLU A 258 -0.73 -22.00 -16.41
N LEU A 259 -2.00 -21.93 -15.98
CA LEU A 259 -2.72 -20.68 -15.80
C LEU A 259 -2.04 -19.76 -14.77
N TYR A 260 -1.70 -20.28 -13.59
CA TYR A 260 -1.06 -19.49 -12.54
C TYR A 260 0.33 -19.04 -12.94
N GLU A 261 1.10 -19.90 -13.63
CA GLU A 261 2.41 -19.51 -14.15
C GLU A 261 2.30 -18.42 -15.21
N ARG A 262 1.33 -18.53 -16.12
CA ARG A 262 1.06 -17.50 -17.13
C ARG A 262 0.69 -16.16 -16.48
N CYS A 263 -0.15 -16.19 -15.46
CA CYS A 263 -0.53 -15.00 -14.69
C CYS A 263 0.69 -14.39 -13.99
N TYR A 264 1.50 -15.22 -13.31
CA TYR A 264 2.74 -14.78 -12.68
C TYR A 264 3.69 -14.10 -13.67
N GLN A 265 4.00 -14.73 -14.80
CA GLN A 265 4.94 -14.17 -15.78
C GLN A 265 4.46 -12.82 -16.34
N MET A 266 3.16 -12.69 -16.58
CA MET A 266 2.56 -11.44 -17.00
C MET A 266 2.67 -10.36 -15.90
N ARG A 267 2.25 -10.65 -14.66
CA ARG A 267 2.32 -9.69 -13.55
C ARG A 267 3.76 -9.30 -13.20
N ARG A 268 4.69 -10.25 -13.25
CA ARG A 268 6.14 -10.03 -13.10
C ARG A 268 6.66 -9.03 -14.15
N ARG A 269 6.28 -9.21 -15.42
CA ARG A 269 6.68 -8.28 -16.50
C ARG A 269 6.10 -6.88 -16.29
N GLU A 270 4.86 -6.79 -15.83
CA GLU A 270 4.24 -5.50 -15.48
C GLU A 270 4.97 -4.79 -14.34
N LEU A 271 5.40 -5.53 -13.30
CA LEU A 271 6.22 -4.97 -12.22
C LEU A 271 7.58 -4.49 -12.73
N HIS A 272 8.32 -5.33 -13.48
CA HIS A 272 9.59 -4.91 -14.08
C HIS A 272 9.43 -3.65 -14.92
N TRP A 273 8.42 -3.64 -15.79
CA TRP A 273 8.13 -2.51 -16.66
C TRP A 273 7.86 -1.24 -15.85
N THR A 274 7.01 -1.33 -14.82
CA THR A 274 6.62 -0.18 -14.00
C THR A 274 7.80 0.38 -13.23
N ILE A 275 8.60 -0.48 -12.59
CA ILE A 275 9.77 -0.07 -11.80
C ILE A 275 10.82 0.60 -12.70
N GLU A 276 11.08 0.06 -13.89
CA GLU A 276 11.98 0.67 -14.88
C GLU A 276 11.54 2.07 -15.34
N LYS A 277 10.24 2.35 -15.27
CA LYS A 277 9.65 3.64 -15.66
C LYS A 277 9.51 4.64 -14.51
N LEU A 278 9.89 4.27 -13.29
CA LEU A 278 9.86 5.19 -12.16
C LEU A 278 10.81 6.38 -12.38
N PRO A 279 10.37 7.60 -12.02
CA PRO A 279 11.24 8.77 -11.91
C PRO A 279 12.55 8.46 -11.20
N ARG A 280 13.63 9.09 -11.63
CA ARG A 280 14.94 8.92 -11.00
C ARG A 280 14.91 9.26 -9.51
N TRP A 281 14.13 10.27 -9.10
CA TRP A 281 14.07 10.68 -7.70
C TRP A 281 13.41 9.60 -6.80
N ILE A 282 12.38 8.90 -7.29
CA ILE A 282 11.78 7.77 -6.57
C ILE A 282 12.80 6.65 -6.44
N ARG A 283 13.50 6.30 -7.53
CA ARG A 283 14.53 5.26 -7.50
C ARG A 283 15.67 5.59 -6.55
N MET A 284 16.08 6.85 -6.45
CA MET A 284 17.13 7.28 -5.50
C MET A 284 16.65 7.31 -4.04
N GLN A 285 15.37 7.62 -3.78
CA GLN A 285 14.78 7.57 -2.44
C GLN A 285 14.50 6.13 -1.99
N GLY A 286 14.30 5.24 -2.95
CA GLY A 286 13.81 3.89 -2.73
C GLY A 286 12.27 3.83 -2.69
N PHE A 287 11.75 2.62 -2.79
CA PHE A 287 10.32 2.31 -2.79
C PHE A 287 10.06 1.02 -2.00
N TYR A 288 8.80 0.82 -1.61
CA TYR A 288 8.30 -0.44 -1.08
C TYR A 288 7.60 -1.23 -2.19
N LEU A 289 7.72 -2.54 -2.16
CA LEU A 289 7.00 -3.44 -3.05
C LEU A 289 5.96 -4.22 -2.25
N GLY A 290 4.73 -4.30 -2.71
CA GLY A 290 3.75 -5.13 -2.04
C GLY A 290 2.64 -5.63 -2.94
N GLY A 291 1.87 -6.59 -2.43
CA GLY A 291 0.73 -7.11 -3.17
C GLY A 291 -0.24 -7.88 -2.29
N CYS A 292 -1.41 -8.19 -2.87
CA CYS A 292 -2.45 -9.01 -2.25
C CYS A 292 -2.82 -10.19 -3.16
N SER A 293 -3.02 -11.39 -2.60
CA SER A 293 -3.49 -12.58 -3.32
C SER A 293 -2.61 -12.91 -4.55
N GLU A 294 -3.14 -12.94 -5.78
CA GLU A 294 -2.35 -13.08 -7.03
C GLU A 294 -1.14 -12.13 -7.09
N GLY A 295 -1.34 -10.87 -6.67
CA GLY A 295 -0.28 -9.88 -6.62
C GLY A 295 0.73 -10.16 -5.51
N ALA A 296 0.30 -10.73 -4.38
CA ALA A 296 1.18 -11.14 -3.29
C ALA A 296 2.06 -12.33 -3.70
N MET A 297 1.51 -13.32 -4.41
CA MET A 297 2.26 -14.41 -5.02
C MET A 297 3.28 -13.89 -6.06
N THR A 298 2.87 -12.90 -6.86
CA THR A 298 3.80 -12.27 -7.80
C THR A 298 4.97 -11.61 -7.06
N VAL A 299 4.68 -10.84 -6.01
CA VAL A 299 5.67 -10.12 -5.22
C VAL A 299 6.56 -11.05 -4.39
N SER A 300 6.03 -12.16 -3.87
CA SER A 300 6.83 -13.14 -3.14
C SER A 300 7.87 -13.78 -4.04
N ARG A 301 7.51 -14.15 -5.28
CA ARG A 301 8.40 -14.80 -6.26
C ARG A 301 9.26 -13.82 -7.07
N PHE A 302 9.01 -12.52 -6.94
CA PHE A 302 9.64 -11.50 -7.77
C PHE A 302 11.15 -11.44 -7.55
N ASP A 303 11.91 -11.52 -8.65
CA ASP A 303 13.35 -11.30 -8.62
C ASP A 303 13.66 -9.80 -8.57
N ASP A 304 13.78 -9.28 -7.35
CA ASP A 304 14.12 -7.89 -7.07
C ASP A 304 15.62 -7.64 -6.84
N GLN A 305 16.50 -8.64 -6.99
CA GLN A 305 17.95 -8.46 -6.80
C GLN A 305 18.50 -7.35 -7.70
N ARG A 306 17.96 -7.24 -8.92
CA ARG A 306 18.33 -6.21 -9.89
C ARG A 306 18.03 -4.77 -9.46
N TYR A 307 17.23 -4.55 -8.41
CA TYR A 307 16.92 -3.23 -7.89
C TYR A 307 17.79 -2.85 -6.69
N GLY A 308 18.48 -3.82 -6.08
CA GLY A 308 19.38 -3.62 -4.96
C GLY A 308 18.75 -2.78 -3.85
N ASP A 309 19.49 -1.78 -3.39
CA ASP A 309 19.10 -0.91 -2.27
C ASP A 309 17.90 0.02 -2.57
N GLN A 310 17.35 -0.01 -3.80
CA GLN A 310 16.14 0.75 -4.11
C GLN A 310 14.90 0.17 -3.41
N LEU A 311 14.92 -1.11 -3.02
CA LEU A 311 13.79 -1.74 -2.37
C LEU A 311 13.92 -1.67 -0.84
N LEU A 312 13.08 -0.86 -0.21
CA LEU A 312 13.14 -0.56 1.23
C LEU A 312 12.43 -1.61 2.10
N GLY A 313 11.54 -2.40 1.51
CA GLY A 313 10.77 -3.43 2.17
C GLY A 313 9.75 -4.07 1.24
N ARG A 314 9.38 -5.31 1.56
CA ARG A 314 8.39 -6.11 0.84
C ARG A 314 7.22 -6.46 1.75
N PHE A 315 5.99 -6.39 1.26
CA PHE A 315 4.83 -6.89 2.00
C PHE A 315 3.88 -7.74 1.17
N ILE A 316 3.39 -8.82 1.76
CA ILE A 316 2.68 -9.92 1.11
C ILE A 316 1.39 -10.15 1.90
N ILE A 317 0.24 -9.84 1.30
CA ILE A 317 -1.06 -9.86 1.95
C ILE A 317 -1.91 -11.00 1.38
N SER A 318 -2.57 -11.77 2.24
CA SER A 318 -3.49 -12.84 1.85
C SER A 318 -2.86 -13.82 0.86
N PHE A 319 -1.64 -14.25 1.18
CA PHE A 319 -0.91 -15.34 0.53
C PHE A 319 0.08 -15.91 1.55
N SER A 320 0.12 -17.24 1.69
CA SER A 320 0.85 -17.89 2.78
C SER A 320 2.35 -18.07 2.52
N ILE A 321 2.83 -17.91 1.28
CA ILE A 321 4.25 -18.14 0.92
C ILE A 321 4.64 -19.60 1.25
N GLU A 322 3.82 -20.53 0.78
CA GLU A 322 4.01 -21.97 0.92
C GLU A 322 3.76 -22.63 -0.44
N TYR A 323 4.28 -23.84 -0.65
CA TYR A 323 3.94 -24.60 -1.83
C TYR A 323 2.51 -25.13 -1.69
N CYS A 324 1.61 -24.60 -2.50
CA CYS A 324 0.19 -24.95 -2.53
C CYS A 324 -0.32 -25.00 -3.97
N TYR A 325 -1.64 -25.14 -4.14
CA TYR A 325 -2.30 -25.21 -5.44
C TYR A 325 -1.95 -24.03 -6.39
N PHE A 326 -1.57 -22.89 -5.82
CA PHE A 326 -1.35 -21.62 -6.51
C PHE A 326 0.09 -21.42 -6.99
N THR A 327 0.98 -22.31 -6.57
CA THR A 327 2.42 -22.30 -6.86
C THR A 327 2.73 -23.58 -7.64
N PRO A 328 3.09 -23.49 -8.94
CA PRO A 328 3.24 -24.67 -9.78
C PRO A 328 4.26 -25.70 -9.30
N THR A 329 5.34 -25.23 -8.66
CA THR A 329 6.43 -26.05 -8.11
C THR A 329 6.75 -25.69 -6.66
N PRO A 330 7.46 -26.56 -5.90
CA PRO A 330 7.91 -26.23 -4.54
C PRO A 330 8.74 -24.95 -4.46
N GLU A 331 9.56 -24.69 -5.47
CA GLU A 331 10.37 -23.48 -5.58
C GLU A 331 9.51 -22.22 -5.73
N ASP A 332 8.31 -22.34 -6.32
CA ASP A 332 7.37 -21.22 -6.45
C ASP A 332 6.66 -20.86 -5.15
N GLY A 333 6.68 -21.75 -4.16
CA GLY A 333 6.25 -21.51 -2.78
C GLY A 333 7.22 -20.65 -1.97
N ARG A 334 8.40 -20.34 -2.52
CA ARG A 334 9.48 -19.63 -1.83
C ARG A 334 9.54 -18.15 -2.18
N LEU A 335 10.19 -17.38 -1.32
CA LEU A 335 10.58 -16.00 -1.61
C LEU A 335 11.69 -15.99 -2.67
N GLY A 336 11.44 -15.28 -3.76
CA GLY A 336 12.44 -14.92 -4.75
C GLY A 336 13.17 -13.62 -4.37
N GLY A 337 14.24 -13.32 -5.10
CA GLY A 337 14.93 -12.03 -5.02
C GLY A 337 15.95 -11.93 -3.88
N ASN A 338 16.02 -10.75 -3.27
CA ASN A 338 16.94 -10.42 -2.17
C ASN A 338 16.30 -10.70 -0.79
N LEU A 339 16.90 -11.62 -0.04
CA LEU A 339 16.45 -12.07 1.28
C LEU A 339 16.83 -11.12 2.43
N ASP A 340 17.63 -10.07 2.14
CA ASP A 340 17.95 -9.00 3.08
C ASP A 340 16.85 -7.92 3.15
N VAL A 341 15.92 -7.91 2.19
CA VAL A 341 14.80 -6.96 2.16
C VAL A 341 13.83 -7.30 3.29
N PRO A 342 13.51 -6.36 4.20
CA PRO A 342 12.55 -6.62 5.26
C PRO A 342 11.20 -7.06 4.70
N THR A 343 10.74 -8.23 5.13
CA THR A 343 9.55 -8.87 4.56
C THR A 343 8.42 -8.98 5.59
N LEU A 344 7.25 -8.45 5.24
CA LEU A 344 6.04 -8.51 6.05
C LEU A 344 5.01 -9.43 5.38
N ASN A 345 4.57 -10.49 6.08
CA ASN A 345 3.47 -11.35 5.62
C ASN A 345 2.25 -11.12 6.52
N ILE A 346 1.09 -10.91 5.89
CA ILE A 346 -0.18 -10.63 6.57
C ILE A 346 -1.22 -11.60 6.01
N ILE A 347 -1.77 -12.47 6.85
CA ILE A 347 -2.76 -13.46 6.42
C ILE A 347 -3.75 -13.76 7.54
N GLY A 348 -5.00 -14.07 7.16
CA GLY A 348 -6.06 -14.42 8.08
C GLY A 348 -6.06 -15.91 8.43
N THR A 349 -6.52 -16.25 9.63
CA THR A 349 -6.65 -17.66 10.05
C THR A 349 -7.72 -18.41 9.29
N GLU A 350 -8.72 -17.70 8.75
CA GLU A 350 -9.85 -18.23 8.00
C GLU A 350 -9.76 -17.87 6.50
N ASP A 351 -8.55 -17.61 5.97
CA ASP A 351 -8.37 -17.34 4.53
C ASP A 351 -8.80 -18.55 3.70
N GLU A 352 -9.86 -18.37 2.91
CA GLU A 352 -10.54 -19.43 2.16
C GLU A 352 -9.74 -19.96 0.97
N PHE A 353 -8.61 -19.32 0.64
CA PHE A 353 -7.74 -19.75 -0.45
C PHE A 353 -6.44 -20.34 0.08
N PHE A 354 -5.77 -19.63 0.99
CA PHE A 354 -4.39 -19.92 1.40
C PHE A 354 -4.26 -20.33 2.87
N GLY A 355 -5.35 -20.38 3.63
CA GLY A 355 -5.32 -20.82 5.03
C GLY A 355 -4.97 -22.31 5.19
N ALA A 356 -4.57 -22.71 6.40
CA ALA A 356 -4.24 -24.11 6.70
C ALA A 356 -5.48 -25.03 6.82
N LYS A 357 -6.69 -24.47 6.90
CA LYS A 357 -7.93 -25.20 7.16
C LYS A 357 -9.04 -24.69 6.27
N ASN A 358 -9.89 -25.60 5.78
CA ASN A 358 -11.09 -25.31 4.99
C ASN A 358 -10.86 -24.39 3.77
N SER A 359 -9.62 -24.26 3.32
CA SER A 359 -9.23 -23.41 2.20
C SER A 359 -9.04 -24.24 0.94
N VAL A 360 -8.97 -23.59 -0.23
CA VAL A 360 -8.59 -24.27 -1.48
C VAL A 360 -7.24 -24.98 -1.33
N ALA A 361 -6.24 -24.35 -0.70
CA ALA A 361 -4.93 -24.95 -0.46
C ALA A 361 -5.02 -26.21 0.40
N ALA A 362 -5.72 -26.15 1.54
CA ALA A 362 -5.87 -27.28 2.44
C ALA A 362 -6.66 -28.43 1.79
N LEU A 363 -7.71 -28.12 1.03
CA LEU A 363 -8.53 -29.12 0.35
C LEU A 363 -7.77 -29.81 -0.78
N VAL A 364 -7.03 -29.06 -1.60
CA VAL A 364 -6.18 -29.65 -2.66
C VAL A 364 -5.05 -30.48 -2.06
N GLN A 365 -4.44 -30.02 -0.96
CA GLN A 365 -3.35 -30.73 -0.29
C GLN A 365 -3.82 -32.05 0.36
N ALA A 366 -5.05 -32.11 0.87
CA ALA A 366 -5.60 -33.28 1.55
C ALA A 366 -5.99 -34.42 0.61
N ASP A 367 -6.18 -34.16 -0.69
CA ASP A 367 -6.53 -35.18 -1.68
C ASP A 367 -5.32 -36.08 -1.99
N LYS A 368 -5.43 -37.38 -1.69
CA LYS A 368 -4.32 -38.33 -1.83
C LYS A 368 -4.09 -38.82 -3.26
N GLU A 369 -5.07 -38.65 -4.15
CA GLU A 369 -5.01 -39.18 -5.51
C GLU A 369 -4.51 -38.13 -6.50
N ARG A 370 -4.98 -36.90 -6.36
CA ARG A 370 -4.78 -35.81 -7.33
C ARG A 370 -4.21 -34.54 -6.70
N GLY A 371 -4.18 -34.50 -5.37
CA GLY A 371 -3.69 -33.36 -4.61
C GLY A 371 -2.19 -33.13 -4.76
N PHE A 372 -1.79 -31.89 -4.48
CA PHE A 372 -0.40 -31.47 -4.43
C PHE A 372 -0.24 -30.24 -3.52
N GLY A 373 0.99 -29.93 -3.16
CA GLY A 373 1.33 -28.89 -2.18
C GLY A 373 2.23 -29.47 -1.10
N ASP A 374 2.58 -28.65 -0.12
CA ASP A 374 3.39 -29.06 1.01
C ASP A 374 2.67 -30.11 1.86
N VAL A 375 3.45 -31.02 2.45
CA VAL A 375 2.91 -32.08 3.32
C VAL A 375 2.22 -31.48 4.55
N LYS A 376 2.64 -30.29 4.97
CA LYS A 376 2.08 -29.54 6.09
C LYS A 376 1.95 -28.08 5.67
N LEU A 377 0.71 -27.60 5.62
CA LEU A 377 0.40 -26.18 5.46
C LEU A 377 0.17 -25.56 6.84
N ASP A 378 0.95 -24.54 7.17
CA ASP A 378 0.74 -23.69 8.34
C ASP A 378 -0.18 -22.50 8.02
N GLY A 379 -0.36 -22.18 6.72
CA GLY A 379 -1.22 -21.09 6.28
C GLY A 379 -0.61 -19.71 6.50
N HIS A 380 0.72 -19.65 6.64
CA HIS A 380 1.49 -18.42 6.82
C HIS A 380 2.97 -18.63 6.45
N GLY A 381 3.72 -17.55 6.22
CA GLY A 381 5.08 -17.65 5.67
C GLY A 381 6.23 -17.81 6.67
N PHE A 382 5.97 -18.01 7.97
CA PHE A 382 7.04 -17.94 8.98
C PHE A 382 8.11 -19.03 8.81
N ASP A 383 7.68 -20.29 8.62
CA ASP A 383 8.61 -21.41 8.49
C ASP A 383 9.37 -21.31 7.16
N THR A 384 8.73 -20.91 6.05
CA THR A 384 9.39 -20.58 4.78
C THR A 384 10.45 -19.48 4.92
N MET A 385 10.13 -18.35 5.58
CA MET A 385 11.10 -17.27 5.84
C MET A 385 12.28 -17.75 6.69
N MET A 386 12.01 -18.63 7.66
CA MET A 386 13.03 -19.21 8.51
C MET A 386 13.97 -20.12 7.70
N GLU A 387 13.43 -21.04 6.92
CA GLU A 387 14.18 -21.99 6.08
C GLU A 387 15.03 -21.30 5.02
N GLN A 388 14.52 -20.22 4.43
CA GLN A 388 15.26 -19.43 3.44
C GLN A 388 16.25 -18.44 4.04
N GLU A 389 16.46 -18.44 5.35
CA GLU A 389 17.41 -17.53 6.00
C GLU A 389 17.10 -16.03 5.78
N VAL A 390 15.81 -15.65 5.66
CA VAL A 390 15.40 -14.24 5.53
C VAL A 390 15.97 -13.43 6.69
N SER A 391 16.64 -12.32 6.37
CA SER A 391 17.38 -11.51 7.33
C SER A 391 16.47 -10.85 8.36
N THR A 392 15.39 -10.23 7.88
CA THR A 392 14.40 -9.54 8.73
C THR A 392 12.98 -9.76 8.22
N GLY A 393 12.06 -10.09 9.11
CA GLY A 393 10.67 -10.30 8.73
C GLY A 393 9.68 -10.39 9.89
N LEU A 394 8.41 -10.18 9.56
CA LEU A 394 7.28 -10.30 10.47
C LEU A 394 6.15 -11.03 9.75
N VAL A 395 5.53 -11.98 10.44
CA VAL A 395 4.31 -12.65 9.99
C VAL A 395 3.19 -12.30 10.96
N CYS A 396 2.12 -11.70 10.45
CA CYS A 396 0.91 -11.38 11.20
C CYS A 396 -0.19 -12.37 10.82
N TYR A 397 -0.57 -13.22 11.77
CA TYR A 397 -1.63 -14.20 11.61
C TYR A 397 -2.89 -13.74 12.35
N MET A 398 -3.90 -13.32 11.60
CA MET A 398 -5.03 -12.55 12.12
C MET A 398 -6.27 -13.42 12.35
N GLU A 399 -6.69 -13.50 13.60
CA GLU A 399 -7.81 -14.34 14.05
C GLU A 399 -9.12 -13.97 13.35
N GLY A 400 -9.76 -14.95 12.73
CA GLY A 400 -11.06 -14.78 12.08
C GLY A 400 -11.05 -13.93 10.81
N ALA A 401 -9.89 -13.41 10.38
CA ALA A 401 -9.79 -12.74 9.09
C ALA A 401 -9.88 -13.76 7.94
N MET A 402 -10.66 -13.39 6.92
CA MET A 402 -10.85 -14.13 5.67
C MET A 402 -9.85 -13.65 4.60
N HIS A 403 -10.09 -14.00 3.33
CA HIS A 403 -9.35 -13.54 2.18
C HIS A 403 -9.58 -12.05 1.88
N GLY A 404 -8.90 -11.21 2.66
CA GLY A 404 -9.11 -9.76 2.72
C GLY A 404 -9.29 -9.35 4.18
N PRO A 405 -8.24 -8.86 4.84
CA PRO A 405 -8.28 -8.66 6.28
C PRO A 405 -8.86 -7.31 6.72
N CYS A 406 -9.08 -6.35 5.81
CA CYS A 406 -9.58 -5.02 6.20
C CYS A 406 -10.94 -5.06 6.93
N PRO A 407 -11.95 -5.86 6.52
CA PRO A 407 -13.24 -5.89 7.20
C PRO A 407 -13.15 -6.16 8.71
N THR A 408 -12.14 -6.91 9.16
CA THR A 408 -11.96 -7.27 10.57
C THR A 408 -10.75 -6.59 11.22
N HIS A 409 -9.70 -6.22 10.49
CA HIS A 409 -8.42 -5.76 11.05
C HIS A 409 -7.92 -4.41 10.48
N ASP A 410 -8.77 -3.61 9.85
CA ASP A 410 -8.41 -2.32 9.22
C ASP A 410 -7.50 -1.43 10.08
N ASN A 411 -7.88 -1.20 11.34
CA ASN A 411 -7.16 -0.32 12.26
C ASN A 411 -5.79 -0.89 12.67
N PHE A 412 -5.71 -2.21 12.89
CA PHE A 412 -4.46 -2.92 13.10
C PHE A 412 -3.52 -2.73 11.91
N ILE A 413 -4.02 -2.96 10.70
CA ILE A 413 -3.24 -2.86 9.47
C ILE A 413 -2.69 -1.45 9.27
N ARG A 414 -3.47 -0.41 9.57
CA ARG A 414 -3.01 0.99 9.50
C ARG A 414 -1.81 1.24 10.43
N ARG A 415 -1.86 0.76 11.68
CA ARG A 415 -0.75 0.92 12.63
C ARG A 415 0.46 0.07 12.23
N LEU A 416 0.22 -1.13 11.72
CA LEU A 416 1.24 -2.04 11.21
C LEU A 416 2.02 -1.39 10.06
N PHE A 417 1.34 -0.87 9.04
CA PHE A 417 2.00 -0.22 7.91
C PHE A 417 2.70 1.09 8.28
N SER A 418 2.12 1.88 9.19
CA SER A 418 2.80 3.06 9.74
C SER A 418 4.14 2.67 10.40
N THR A 419 4.15 1.56 11.15
CA THR A 419 5.37 1.02 11.77
C THR A 419 6.35 0.48 10.71
N PHE A 420 5.86 -0.29 9.75
CA PHE A 420 6.68 -0.90 8.71
C PHE A 420 7.35 0.14 7.79
N PHE A 421 6.64 1.18 7.37
CA PHE A 421 7.21 2.23 6.52
C PHE A 421 8.17 3.16 7.25
N THR A 422 8.13 3.20 8.59
CA THR A 422 9.06 4.01 9.38
C THR A 422 10.26 3.21 9.87
N ARG A 423 10.08 1.92 10.15
CA ARG A 423 11.08 1.05 10.79
C ARG A 423 11.08 -0.37 10.19
N PRO A 424 11.28 -0.55 8.88
CA PRO A 424 11.16 -1.86 8.25
C PRO A 424 12.14 -2.88 8.83
N GLN A 425 13.36 -2.45 9.18
CA GLN A 425 14.42 -3.30 9.76
C GLN A 425 14.17 -3.73 11.22
N ASP A 426 13.24 -3.07 11.91
CA ASP A 426 12.86 -3.39 13.30
C ASP A 426 11.49 -4.05 13.39
N ILE A 427 10.84 -4.36 12.25
CA ILE A 427 9.44 -4.82 12.24
C ILE A 427 9.22 -6.11 13.04
N TRP A 428 10.23 -6.97 13.12
CA TRP A 428 10.23 -8.20 13.93
C TRP A 428 10.13 -7.95 15.46
N LYS A 429 10.33 -6.71 15.92
CA LYS A 429 10.17 -6.28 17.32
C LYS A 429 8.84 -5.56 17.55
N ILE A 430 7.83 -5.76 16.71
CA ILE A 430 6.57 -5.02 16.80
C ILE A 430 5.95 -5.04 18.20
N ASP A 431 6.06 -6.17 18.91
CA ASP A 431 5.67 -6.33 20.31
C ASP A 431 6.32 -5.29 21.23
N GLN A 432 7.63 -5.11 21.11
CA GLN A 432 8.41 -4.17 21.92
C GLN A 432 8.15 -2.72 21.50
N LEU A 433 8.00 -2.48 20.19
CA LEU A 433 7.70 -1.15 19.66
C LEU A 433 6.33 -0.66 20.14
N TRP A 434 5.35 -1.54 20.16
CA TRP A 434 3.97 -1.22 20.51
C TRP A 434 3.69 -1.26 22.01
N ALA A 435 4.48 -2.00 22.79
CA ALA A 435 4.39 -1.98 24.26
C ALA A 435 4.69 -0.60 24.89
N ILE A 436 5.32 0.31 24.13
CA ILE A 436 5.58 1.69 24.57
C ILE A 436 4.31 2.55 24.44
N ASP A 437 3.40 2.20 23.52
CA ASP A 437 2.14 2.90 23.33
C ASP A 437 1.00 2.11 23.99
N ASP A 438 0.47 2.66 25.07
CA ASP A 438 -0.68 2.11 25.81
C ASP A 438 -1.88 1.78 24.90
N ARG A 439 -2.04 2.51 23.78
CA ARG A 439 -3.14 2.30 22.83
C ARG A 439 -2.94 1.05 21.99
N LEU A 440 -1.70 0.61 21.79
CA LEU A 440 -1.35 -0.55 20.96
C LEU A 440 -0.98 -1.79 21.78
N THR A 441 -0.78 -1.62 23.09
CA THR A 441 -0.46 -2.73 24.00
C THR A 441 -1.56 -3.79 23.94
N GLY A 442 -1.16 -5.06 23.75
CA GLY A 442 -2.09 -6.20 23.63
C GLY A 442 -2.71 -6.42 22.25
N TRP A 443 -2.34 -5.64 21.22
CA TRP A 443 -2.79 -5.88 19.84
C TRP A 443 -2.09 -7.06 19.17
N VAL A 444 -0.99 -7.54 19.75
CA VAL A 444 -0.18 -8.63 19.21
C VAL A 444 0.26 -9.56 20.33
N GLU A 445 0.26 -10.85 20.04
CA GLU A 445 0.86 -11.89 20.87
C GLU A 445 1.97 -12.57 20.05
N VAL A 446 3.18 -12.65 20.60
CA VAL A 446 4.30 -13.30 19.89
C VAL A 446 4.22 -14.81 20.06
N LEU A 447 3.96 -15.53 18.97
CA LEU A 447 3.90 -16.99 18.95
C LEU A 447 5.29 -17.61 18.77
N LYS A 448 6.07 -17.07 17.83
CA LYS A 448 7.44 -17.53 17.53
C LYS A 448 8.35 -16.31 17.33
N LYS A 449 9.61 -16.42 17.76
CA LYS A 449 10.63 -15.37 17.54
C LYS A 449 11.99 -15.99 17.29
N ARG A 450 12.73 -15.47 16.31
CA ARG A 450 14.12 -15.83 16.02
C ARG A 450 14.97 -14.58 15.99
N THR A 451 16.09 -14.59 16.72
CA THR A 451 16.99 -13.43 16.86
C THR A 451 18.45 -13.73 16.56
N LYS A 452 18.82 -15.02 16.52
CA LYS A 452 20.18 -15.48 16.22
C LYS A 452 20.26 -15.79 14.72
N GLY A 453 21.11 -15.07 14.01
CA GLY A 453 21.30 -15.18 12.55
C GLY A 453 20.20 -14.47 11.74
N GLN A 454 18.94 -14.64 12.14
CA GLN A 454 17.78 -14.01 11.51
C GLN A 454 16.97 -13.22 12.53
N LYS A 455 16.26 -12.19 12.07
CA LYS A 455 15.38 -11.33 12.87
C LYS A 455 13.93 -11.53 12.43
N LEU A 456 13.29 -12.59 12.93
CA LEU A 456 11.94 -12.99 12.52
C LEU A 456 10.99 -13.04 13.72
N ALA A 457 9.72 -12.68 13.50
CA ALA A 457 8.65 -12.92 14.45
C ALA A 457 7.37 -13.40 13.75
N LEU A 458 6.66 -14.32 14.39
CA LEU A 458 5.27 -14.66 14.09
C LEU A 458 4.43 -14.11 15.23
N VAL A 459 3.45 -13.28 14.89
CA VAL A 459 2.50 -12.73 15.85
C VAL A 459 1.09 -13.18 15.53
N HIS A 460 0.36 -13.58 16.57
CA HIS A 460 -1.08 -13.68 16.56
C HIS A 460 -1.68 -12.30 16.76
N VAL A 461 -2.71 -11.99 16.00
CA VAL A 461 -3.46 -10.73 16.11
C VAL A 461 -4.90 -11.11 16.42
N PRO A 462 -5.42 -10.78 17.60
CA PRO A 462 -6.79 -11.10 17.96
C PRO A 462 -7.77 -10.35 17.06
N LEU A 463 -8.98 -10.88 16.94
CA LEU A 463 -10.06 -10.23 16.22
C LEU A 463 -10.27 -8.81 16.77
N MET A 464 -10.22 -7.80 15.89
CA MET A 464 -10.34 -6.41 16.32
C MET A 464 -11.82 -6.02 16.43
N ASP A 465 -12.26 -5.84 17.67
CA ASP A 465 -13.51 -5.12 17.92
C ASP A 465 -13.39 -3.72 17.32
N HIS A 466 -14.43 -3.29 16.61
CA HIS A 466 -14.52 -1.94 16.05
C HIS A 466 -13.63 -1.64 14.83
N SER A 467 -13.39 -2.63 13.97
CA SER A 467 -12.71 -2.43 12.67
C SER A 467 -13.31 -1.31 11.81
N LYS A 468 -14.58 -0.95 11.99
CA LYS A 468 -15.26 0.12 11.26
C LYS A 468 -15.05 1.52 11.83
N LEU A 469 -14.70 1.64 13.12
CA LEU A 469 -14.39 2.93 13.74
C LEU A 469 -13.08 3.49 13.22
N THR A 470 -12.94 4.80 13.23
CA THR A 470 -11.70 5.51 12.92
C THR A 470 -10.61 5.20 13.96
N LEU A 471 -9.35 5.49 13.63
CA LEU A 471 -8.25 5.29 14.59
C LEU A 471 -8.40 6.18 15.83
N ASP A 472 -8.92 7.40 15.67
CA ASP A 472 -9.09 8.33 16.78
C ASP A 472 -10.20 7.84 17.73
N GLU A 473 -11.33 7.37 17.18
CA GLU A 473 -12.41 6.74 17.98
C GLU A 473 -11.92 5.48 18.72
N VAL A 474 -11.12 4.63 18.07
CA VAL A 474 -10.54 3.44 18.73
C VAL A 474 -9.57 3.84 19.85
N ASP A 475 -8.72 4.84 19.60
CA ASP A 475 -7.80 5.37 20.61
C ASP A 475 -8.58 5.93 21.82
N GLU A 476 -9.66 6.67 21.59
CA GLU A 476 -10.53 7.22 22.65
C GLU A 476 -11.24 6.12 23.46
N LEU A 477 -11.77 5.09 22.79
CA LEU A 477 -12.39 3.94 23.45
C LEU A 477 -11.40 3.22 24.36
N ARG A 478 -10.17 2.96 23.89
CA ARG A 478 -9.15 2.27 24.68
C ARG A 478 -8.68 3.10 25.87
N VAL A 479 -8.52 4.41 25.70
CA VAL A 479 -8.19 5.31 26.82
C VAL A 479 -9.32 5.30 27.84
N THR A 480 -10.58 5.28 27.40
CA THR A 480 -11.75 5.24 28.29
C THR A 480 -11.86 3.91 29.02
N GLN A 481 -11.66 2.79 28.32
CA GLN A 481 -11.66 1.45 28.91
C GLN A 481 -10.56 1.30 29.95
N LYS A 482 -9.31 1.67 29.60
CA LYS A 482 -8.19 1.65 30.56
C LYS A 482 -8.47 2.50 31.80
N ARG A 483 -9.09 3.67 31.65
CA ARG A 483 -9.52 4.49 32.80
C ARG A 483 -10.54 3.76 33.68
N ARG A 484 -11.49 3.04 33.08
CA ARG A 484 -12.46 2.21 33.83
C ARG A 484 -11.76 1.07 34.56
N ASP A 485 -10.89 0.33 33.88
CA ASP A 485 -10.16 -0.81 34.46
C ASP A 485 -9.30 -0.37 35.65
N VAL A 486 -8.63 0.79 35.55
CA VAL A 486 -7.85 1.37 36.66
C VAL A 486 -8.75 1.79 37.82
N LEU A 487 -9.91 2.39 37.55
CA LEU A 487 -10.87 2.76 38.60
C LEU A 487 -11.44 1.53 39.31
N GLU A 488 -11.76 0.47 38.58
CA GLU A 488 -12.24 -0.80 39.13
C GLU A 488 -11.14 -1.50 39.95
N ALA A 489 -9.90 -1.53 39.47
CA ALA A 489 -8.77 -2.07 40.22
C ALA A 489 -8.50 -1.29 41.52
N ASN A 490 -8.57 0.05 41.48
CA ASN A 490 -8.43 0.89 42.67
C ASN A 490 -9.56 0.67 43.67
N LYS A 491 -10.80 0.52 43.18
CA LYS A 491 -11.96 0.20 44.03
C LYS A 491 -11.78 -1.16 44.71
N GLY A 492 -11.38 -2.19 43.97
CA GLY A 492 -11.10 -3.51 44.53
C GLY A 492 -9.96 -3.50 45.55
N HIS A 493 -8.90 -2.70 45.30
CA HIS A 493 -7.82 -2.52 46.26
C HIS A 493 -8.30 -1.82 47.54
N GLN A 494 -9.15 -0.80 47.42
CA GLN A 494 -9.73 -0.09 48.55
C GLN A 494 -10.67 -0.99 49.37
N GLU A 495 -11.52 -1.79 48.73
CA GLU A 495 -12.38 -2.78 49.38
C GLU A 495 -11.54 -3.80 50.16
N HIS A 496 -10.47 -4.35 49.55
CA HIS A 496 -9.56 -5.27 50.22
C HIS A 496 -8.84 -4.62 51.42
N MET A 497 -8.44 -3.34 51.30
CA MET A 497 -7.85 -2.58 52.41
C MET A 497 -8.84 -2.35 53.56
N GLU A 498 -10.11 -2.05 53.25
CA GLU A 498 -11.17 -1.88 54.25
C GLU A 498 -11.49 -3.20 54.96
N GLU A 499 -11.54 -4.32 54.23
CA GLU A 499 -11.70 -5.66 54.81
C GLU A 499 -10.53 -6.04 55.73
N ALA A 500 -9.29 -5.80 55.30
CA ALA A 500 -8.11 -6.03 56.11
C ALA A 500 -8.10 -5.15 57.38
N ALA A 501 -8.56 -3.89 57.29
CA ALA A 501 -8.70 -3.00 58.43
C ALA A 501 -9.79 -3.49 59.41
N LYS A 502 -10.94 -3.95 58.90
CA LYS A 502 -12.01 -4.56 59.71
C LYS A 502 -11.52 -5.82 60.43
N ALA A 503 -10.79 -6.70 59.72
CA ALA A 503 -10.22 -7.91 60.30
C ALA A 503 -9.20 -7.60 61.40
N LYS A 504 -8.29 -6.63 61.17
CA LYS A 504 -7.33 -6.16 62.16
C LYS A 504 -8.01 -5.60 63.41
N LYS A 505 -9.08 -4.80 63.24
CA LYS A 505 -9.88 -4.27 64.33
C LYS A 505 -10.54 -5.39 65.16
N ALA A 506 -11.15 -6.38 64.50
CA ALA A 506 -11.78 -7.51 65.17
C ALA A 506 -10.77 -8.35 65.99
N ILE A 507 -9.55 -8.55 65.46
CA ILE A 507 -8.47 -9.20 66.20
C ILE A 507 -8.10 -8.38 67.44
N LEU A 508 -7.92 -7.06 67.30
CA LEU A 508 -7.56 -6.17 68.41
C LEU A 508 -8.63 -6.21 69.52
N GLU A 509 -9.90 -6.13 69.17
CA GLU A 509 -11.04 -6.22 70.10
C GLU A 509 -11.09 -7.58 70.80
N SER A 510 -10.77 -8.68 70.11
CA SER A 510 -10.71 -10.02 70.71
C SER A 510 -9.58 -10.14 71.74
N VAL A 511 -8.42 -9.54 71.48
CA VAL A 511 -7.28 -9.50 72.41
C VAL A 511 -7.62 -8.67 73.64
N GLN A 512 -8.24 -7.50 73.46
CA GLN A 512 -8.70 -6.66 74.56
C GLN A 512 -9.73 -7.36 75.45
N LYS A 513 -10.71 -8.07 74.86
CA LYS A 513 -11.68 -8.87 75.62
C LYS A 513 -11.01 -9.98 76.43
N ARG A 514 -10.01 -10.69 75.87
CA ARG A 514 -9.26 -11.72 76.61
C ARG A 514 -8.47 -11.12 77.77
N GLN A 515 -7.85 -9.95 77.58
CA GLN A 515 -7.13 -9.25 78.66
C GLN A 515 -8.07 -8.80 79.78
N GLN A 516 -9.29 -8.36 79.46
CA GLN A 516 -10.30 -7.99 80.45
C GLN A 516 -10.84 -9.20 81.22
N GLN A 517 -10.93 -10.39 80.61
CA GLN A 517 -11.34 -11.62 81.28
C GLN A 517 -10.25 -12.26 82.15
N SER A 518 -8.99 -11.88 81.94
CA SER A 518 -7.84 -12.37 82.75
C SER A 518 -7.53 -11.52 83.98
N LYS A 519 -8.24 -10.40 84.16
CA LYS A 519 -8.21 -9.55 85.36
C LYS A 519 -9.45 -9.83 86.18
#